data_AF-A0A531AKE0-F1
#
_entry.id   AF-A0A531AKE0-F1
#
_cell.length_a   1.000
_cell.length_b   1.000
_cell.length_c   1.000
_cell.angle_alpha   90.00
_cell.angle_beta   90.00
_cell.angle_gamma   90.00
#
_symmetry.space_group_name_H-M   'P 1'
#
loop_
_entity.id
_entity.type
_entity.pdbx_description
1 polymer ?
#
loop_
_entity_poly.entity_id
_entity_poly.type
_entity_poly.pdbx_seq_one_letter_code
_entity_poly.pdbx_strand_id
1 'polypeptide(L)'
;MGKLMLIGVRGEASDLVSDAGAGWPVVPENVEKVAEGMVHMARLPRHELELTGSRAREAYYSGYSFAAGIAATHACLQRVLASPNQHSNALSPQPSQNEV
;
A
#
# COMPACT_ATOMS: atom_id res chain seq x y z
N MET A 1 9.23 -8.92 -13.93
CA MET A 1 8.24 -8.59 -12.88
C MET A 1 6.84 -8.87 -13.40
N GLY A 2 6.01 -9.53 -12.59
CA GLY A 2 4.67 -10.02 -12.97
C GLY A 2 4.49 -11.53 -12.85
N LYS A 3 4.92 -12.12 -11.72
CA LYS A 3 4.69 -13.54 -11.41
C LYS A 3 3.72 -13.61 -10.25
N LEU A 4 2.89 -14.65 -10.22
CA LEU A 4 2.11 -15.02 -9.04
C LEU A 4 3.05 -15.20 -7.83
N MET A 5 2.63 -14.69 -6.66
CA MET A 5 3.39 -14.76 -5.42
C MET A 5 2.63 -15.54 -4.34
N LEU A 6 3.32 -16.44 -3.65
CA LEU A 6 2.92 -16.95 -2.34
C LEU A 6 3.63 -16.11 -1.30
N ILE A 7 2.89 -15.54 -0.34
CA ILE A 7 3.51 -14.65 0.65
C ILE A 7 2.95 -14.90 2.06
N GLY A 8 3.85 -15.13 3.01
CA GLY A 8 3.51 -15.28 4.43
C GLY A 8 3.63 -13.95 5.15
N VAL A 9 2.55 -13.18 5.22
CA VAL A 9 2.52 -11.85 5.86
C VAL A 9 1.21 -11.64 6.63
N ARG A 10 1.23 -10.74 7.62
CA ARG A 10 0.04 -10.31 8.37
C ARG A 10 -0.26 -8.84 8.07
N GLY A 11 -1.52 -8.44 8.29
CA GLY A 11 -1.97 -7.05 8.20
C GLY A 11 -2.07 -6.55 6.76
N GLU A 12 -1.88 -5.25 6.59
CA GLU A 12 -2.15 -4.50 5.34
C GLU A 12 -1.46 -5.09 4.10
N ALA A 13 -0.27 -5.68 4.25
CA ALA A 13 0.42 -6.34 3.15
C ALA A 13 -0.32 -7.59 2.63
N SER A 14 -1.05 -8.31 3.49
CA SER A 14 -1.90 -9.43 3.11
C SER A 14 -3.13 -8.96 2.34
N ASP A 15 -3.73 -7.85 2.81
CA ASP A 15 -4.92 -7.27 2.20
C ASP A 15 -4.59 -6.74 0.81
N LEU A 16 -3.47 -6.05 0.67
CA LEU A 16 -2.95 -5.54 -0.61
C LEU A 16 -2.82 -6.63 -1.67
N VAL A 17 -2.27 -7.79 -1.31
CA VAL A 17 -2.08 -8.90 -2.25
C VAL A 17 -3.41 -9.56 -2.62
N SER A 18 -4.33 -9.65 -1.65
CA SER A 18 -5.68 -10.19 -1.85
C SER A 18 -6.51 -9.30 -2.76
N ASP A 19 -6.57 -8.00 -2.47
CA ASP A 19 -7.38 -7.00 -3.18
C ASP A 19 -6.89 -6.80 -4.61
N ALA A 20 -5.57 -6.81 -4.81
CA ALA A 20 -4.98 -6.75 -6.14
C ALA A 20 -5.18 -8.03 -6.95
N GLY A 21 -5.65 -9.12 -6.34
CA GLY A 21 -5.70 -10.45 -6.96
C GLY A 21 -4.34 -10.83 -7.54
N ALA A 22 -3.26 -10.51 -6.81
CA ALA A 22 -1.88 -10.54 -7.27
C ALA A 22 -1.09 -11.75 -6.73
N GLY A 23 -1.72 -12.56 -5.87
CA GLY A 23 -1.03 -13.58 -5.10
C GLY A 23 -1.95 -14.37 -4.19
N TRP A 24 -1.31 -15.23 -3.41
CA TRP A 24 -1.94 -16.01 -2.35
C TRP A 24 -1.28 -15.65 -1.02
N PRO A 25 -1.92 -14.83 -0.17
CA PRO A 25 -1.43 -14.61 1.17
C PRO A 25 -1.74 -15.82 2.05
N VAL A 26 -0.79 -16.15 2.92
CA VAL A 26 -0.95 -17.20 3.93
C VAL A 26 -0.53 -16.66 5.29
N VAL A 27 -1.11 -17.24 6.35
CA VAL A 27 -0.72 -16.90 7.72
C VAL A 27 0.75 -17.29 7.90
N PRO A 28 1.63 -16.34 8.27
CA PRO A 28 3.02 -16.68 8.53
C PRO A 28 3.13 -17.62 9.74
N GLU A 29 4.19 -18.42 9.75
CA GLU A 29 4.45 -19.51 10.72
C GLU A 29 3.52 -20.73 10.61
N ASN A 30 2.49 -20.71 9.76
CA ASN A 30 1.69 -21.89 9.48
C ASN A 30 2.27 -22.64 8.27
N VAL A 31 3.16 -23.59 8.54
CA VAL A 31 3.89 -24.34 7.51
C VAL A 31 2.94 -25.14 6.62
N GLU A 32 1.89 -25.71 7.20
CA GLU A 32 0.86 -26.46 6.48
C GLU A 32 0.18 -25.57 5.43
N LYS A 33 -0.20 -24.35 5.81
CA LYS A 33 -0.85 -23.39 4.89
C LYS A 33 0.09 -22.91 3.79
N VAL A 34 1.38 -22.73 4.10
CA VAL A 34 2.39 -22.43 3.08
C VAL A 34 2.49 -23.59 2.07
N ALA A 35 2.59 -24.83 2.55
CA ALA A 35 2.67 -26.01 1.70
C ALA A 35 1.42 -26.20 0.83
N GLU A 36 0.23 -26.03 1.40
CA GLU A 36 -1.04 -26.02 0.67
C GLU A 36 -1.03 -24.97 -0.45
N GLY A 37 -0.58 -23.74 -0.14
CA GLY A 37 -0.45 -22.67 -1.13
C GLY A 37 0.52 -23.00 -2.26
N MET A 38 1.66 -23.60 -1.96
CA MET A 38 2.63 -24.07 -2.97
C MET A 38 2.01 -25.13 -3.90
N VAL A 39 1.33 -26.13 -3.32
CA VAL A 39 0.67 -27.20 -4.09
C VAL A 39 -0.46 -26.63 -4.94
N HIS A 40 -1.26 -25.71 -4.39
CA HIS A 40 -2.31 -25.02 -5.13
C HIS A 40 -1.73 -24.28 -6.33
N MET A 41 -0.71 -23.45 -6.13
CA MET A 41 -0.05 -22.71 -7.21
C MET A 41 0.55 -23.63 -8.27
N ALA A 42 1.16 -24.75 -7.89
CA ALA A 42 1.73 -25.71 -8.82
C ALA A 42 0.66 -26.43 -9.68
N ARG A 43 -0.59 -26.49 -9.21
CA ARG A 43 -1.72 -27.10 -9.91
C ARG A 43 -2.49 -26.12 -10.80
N LEU A 44 -2.25 -24.83 -10.67
CA LEU A 44 -2.94 -23.84 -11.49
C LEU A 44 -2.54 -24.00 -12.97
N PRO A 45 -3.51 -23.88 -13.89
CA PRO A 45 -3.21 -23.80 -15.32
C PRO A 45 -2.27 -22.63 -15.62
N ARG A 46 -1.44 -22.79 -16.65
CA ARG A 46 -0.46 -21.76 -17.03
C ARG A 46 -1.08 -20.39 -17.28
N HIS A 47 -2.27 -20.34 -17.90
CA HIS A 47 -2.97 -19.09 -18.18
C HIS A 47 -3.42 -18.38 -16.89
N GLU A 48 -3.84 -19.10 -15.85
CA GLU A 48 -4.20 -18.53 -14.55
C GLU A 48 -2.97 -17.93 -13.85
N LEU A 49 -1.82 -18.62 -13.94
CA LEU A 49 -0.55 -18.10 -13.41
C LEU A 49 -0.13 -16.80 -14.09
N GLU A 50 -0.31 -16.72 -15.41
CA GLU A 50 0.03 -15.53 -16.21
C GLU A 50 -0.93 -14.38 -15.97
N LEU A 51 -2.23 -14.66 -15.88
CA LEU A 51 -3.25 -13.68 -15.55
C LEU A 51 -2.98 -13.06 -14.18
N THR A 52 -2.72 -13.89 -13.17
CA THR A 52 -2.44 -13.42 -11.82
C THR A 52 -1.12 -12.64 -11.74
N GLY A 53 -0.11 -13.09 -12.50
CA GLY A 53 1.14 -12.33 -12.66
C GLY A 53 0.94 -10.96 -13.33
N SER A 54 0.04 -10.87 -14.31
CA SER A 54 -0.33 -9.62 -14.96
C SER A 54 -1.00 -8.64 -13.98
N ARG A 55 -1.95 -9.12 -13.17
CA ARG A 55 -2.59 -8.33 -12.11
C ARG A 55 -1.58 -7.81 -11.09
N ALA A 56 -0.65 -8.66 -10.64
CA ALA A 56 0.43 -8.25 -9.75
C ALA A 56 1.29 -7.13 -10.35
N ARG A 57 1.60 -7.22 -11.64
CA ARG A 57 2.37 -6.21 -12.35
C ARG A 57 1.59 -4.90 -12.45
N GLU A 58 0.31 -4.96 -12.81
CA GLU A 58 -0.57 -3.81 -12.93
C GLU A 58 -0.70 -3.07 -11.60
N ALA A 59 -1.01 -3.79 -10.53
CA ALA A 59 -1.12 -3.22 -9.17
C ALA A 59 0.17 -2.52 -8.73
N TYR A 60 1.34 -3.14 -9.02
CA TYR A 60 2.62 -2.50 -8.75
C TYR A 60 2.76 -1.17 -9.50
N TYR A 61 2.55 -1.14 -10.81
CA TYR A 61 2.77 0.08 -11.59
C TYR A 61 1.77 1.19 -11.25
N SER A 62 0.52 0.84 -10.95
CA SER A 62 -0.54 1.80 -10.65
C SER A 62 -0.46 2.41 -9.25
N GLY A 63 -0.06 1.62 -8.24
CA GLY A 63 -0.10 2.08 -6.84
C GLY A 63 1.24 2.09 -6.10
N TYR A 64 2.14 1.15 -6.40
CA TYR A 64 3.30 0.87 -5.55
C TYR A 64 4.66 1.18 -6.20
N SER A 65 4.65 1.61 -7.46
CA SER A 65 5.86 2.04 -8.16
C SER A 65 6.39 3.33 -7.54
N PHE A 66 7.69 3.55 -7.67
CA PHE A 66 8.31 4.79 -7.19
C PHE A 66 7.65 6.03 -7.82
N ALA A 67 7.32 5.97 -9.11
CA ALA A 67 6.61 7.03 -9.81
C ALA A 67 5.21 7.28 -9.21
N ALA A 68 4.45 6.23 -8.92
CA ALA A 68 3.15 6.34 -8.25
C ALA A 68 3.30 6.95 -6.84
N GLY A 69 4.29 6.52 -6.08
CA GLY A 69 4.58 7.08 -4.75
C GLY A 69 4.95 8.56 -4.78
N ILE A 70 5.78 8.98 -5.74
CA ILE A 70 6.13 10.40 -5.94
C ILE A 70 4.90 11.20 -6.35
N ALA A 71 4.09 10.70 -7.28
CA ALA A 71 2.87 11.38 -7.71
C ALA A 71 1.88 11.58 -6.55
N ALA A 72 1.65 10.54 -5.73
CA ALA A 72 0.78 10.61 -4.56
C ALA A 72 1.32 11.60 -3.51
N THR A 73 2.63 11.56 -3.24
CA THR A 73 3.29 12.49 -2.30
C THR A 73 3.17 13.93 -2.79
N HIS A 74 3.46 14.19 -4.07
CA HIS A 74 3.34 15.52 -4.67
C HIS A 74 1.89 16.03 -4.61
N ALA A 75 0.91 15.20 -4.94
CA ALA A 75 -0.52 15.56 -4.84
C ALA A 75 -0.94 15.87 -3.40
N CYS A 76 -0.37 15.20 -2.40
CA CYS A 76 -0.58 15.53 -0.99
C CYS A 76 -0.07 16.94 -0.65
N LEU A 77 1.18 17.24 -1.04
CA LEU A 77 1.78 18.56 -0.80
C LEU A 77 1.00 19.68 -1.49
N GLN A 78 0.60 19.48 -2.74
CA GLN A 78 -0.20 20.47 -3.48
C GLN A 78 -1.55 20.76 -2.82
N ARG A 79 -2.22 19.75 -2.24
CA ARG A 79 -3.47 19.96 -1.49
C ARG A 79 -3.28 20.84 -0.25
N VAL A 80 -2.15 20.68 0.44
CA VAL A 80 -1.82 21.51 1.61
C VAL A 80 -1.54 22.95 1.17
N LEU A 81 -0.75 23.15 0.10
CA LEU A 81 -0.44 24.48 -0.42
C LEU A 81 -1.67 25.22 -0.99
N ALA A 82 -2.60 24.48 -1.61
CA ALA A 82 -3.83 25.02 -2.16
C ALA A 82 -4.90 25.31 -1.11
N SER A 83 -4.71 24.85 0.14
CA SER A 83 -5.61 25.14 1.26
C SER A 83 -5.08 26.37 2.01
N PRO A 84 -5.71 27.55 1.90
CA PRO A 84 -5.28 28.72 2.67
C PRO A 84 -5.39 28.42 4.18
N ASN A 85 -4.33 28.77 4.92
CA ASN A 85 -4.19 28.61 6.37
C ASN A 85 -5.51 28.68 7.16
N GLN A 86 -6.00 27.54 7.65
CA GLN A 86 -7.01 27.51 8.71
C GLN A 86 -6.42 27.80 10.11
N HIS A 87 -5.11 28.05 10.22
CA HIS A 87 -4.38 28.22 11.50
C HIS A 87 -3.67 29.57 11.68
N SER A 88 -4.04 30.62 10.94
CA SER A 88 -3.54 31.98 11.22
C SER A 88 -4.54 32.76 12.09
N ASN A 89 -4.77 32.34 13.35
CA ASN A 89 -5.42 33.19 14.35
C ASN A 89 -5.18 32.80 15.83
N ALA A 90 -3.98 32.32 16.20
CA ALA A 90 -3.69 31.93 17.58
C ALA A 90 -2.34 32.39 18.15
N LEU A 91 -1.72 33.42 17.57
CA LEU A 91 -0.62 34.15 18.22
C LEU A 91 -0.91 35.66 18.20
N SER A 92 -1.94 36.06 18.94
CA SER A 92 -2.00 37.42 19.46
C SER A 92 -0.94 37.56 20.57
N PRO A 93 -0.13 38.62 20.61
CA PRO A 93 0.79 38.85 21.71
C PRO A 93 -0.03 39.07 23.00
N GLN A 94 0.24 38.28 24.04
CA GLN A 94 -0.33 38.56 25.36
C GLN A 94 0.19 39.92 25.86
N PRO A 95 -0.67 40.80 26.38
CA PRO A 95 -0.22 42.04 26.97
C PRO A 95 0.65 41.73 28.19
N SER A 96 1.86 42.28 28.20
CA SER A 96 2.76 42.29 29.34
C SER A 96 2.06 42.92 30.53
N GLN A 97 1.70 42.11 31.52
CA GLN A 97 1.32 42.61 32.83
C GLN A 97 2.60 43.09 33.52
N ASN A 98 2.81 44.39 33.51
CA ASN A 98 3.71 45.08 34.43
C ASN A 98 3.03 46.41 34.82
N GLU A 99 3.26 46.83 36.07
CA GLU A 99 2.69 47.98 36.80
C GLU A 99 1.37 47.64 37.53
N VAL A 100 1.24 47.72 38.85
CA VAL A 100 1.88 48.57 39.89
C VAL A 100 2.13 47.79 41.18
#